data_AF-A0A962Y7D4-F1
#
_entry.id   AF-A0A962Y7D4-F1
#
_cell.length_a   1.000
_cell.length_b   1.000
_cell.length_c   1.000
_cell.angle_alpha   90.00
_cell.angle_beta   90.00
_cell.angle_gamma   90.00
#
_symmetry.space_group_name_H-M   'P 1'
#
loop_
_entity.id
_entity.type
_entity.pdbx_description
1 polymer ?
#
loop_
_entity_poly.entity_id
_entity_poly.type
_entity_poly.pdbx_seq_one_letter_code
_entity_poly.pdbx_strand_id
1 'polypeptide(L)'
;PDVPGRRIDTLAASALVMSRVLRKLRPERVIFSAYGLREGWLYTQLDPEERLLDPLLEGAAAIGLPVARVPEFSAALGRWTEDLFPGETQSDRRLRLSACALTDMSWRDHAKVRASESFFRLLQFPFIGISHPERAFLAVTLLARYGGKVKGPVKAAADALLQPSEIRRAEILGRVLLLGHRFSASVPEILEHAKLRIDADAVRLHVLNPEGLPDSDAVQARLRQLAKVAGIDNA
;
A
#
# COMPACT_ATOMS: atom_id res chain seq x y z
N PRO A 1 -16.95 27.72 -12.35
CA PRO A 1 -17.41 26.31 -12.39
C PRO A 1 -16.69 25.53 -11.27
N ASP A 2 -17.38 24.63 -10.58
CA ASP A 2 -16.91 23.83 -9.41
C ASP A 2 -16.62 24.56 -8.09
N VAL A 3 -17.00 25.84 -7.95
CA VAL A 3 -16.96 26.54 -6.65
C VAL A 3 -18.34 26.48 -6.00
N PRO A 4 -18.49 25.93 -4.78
CA PRO A 4 -19.77 25.96 -4.06
C PRO A 4 -20.27 27.40 -3.89
N GLY A 5 -21.57 27.65 -4.08
CA GLY A 5 -22.13 29.01 -4.05
C GLY A 5 -21.75 29.82 -2.80
N ARG A 6 -21.72 29.17 -1.63
CA ARG A 6 -21.31 29.78 -0.34
C ARG A 6 -19.85 30.26 -0.28
N ARG A 7 -18.99 29.85 -1.22
CA ARG A 7 -17.58 30.23 -1.26
C ARG A 7 -17.31 31.41 -2.20
N ILE A 8 -18.20 31.68 -3.15
CA ILE A 8 -17.98 32.66 -4.23
C ILE A 8 -17.64 34.03 -3.65
N ASP A 9 -18.44 34.53 -2.71
CA ASP A 9 -18.29 35.87 -2.13
C ASP A 9 -16.96 36.05 -1.37
N THR A 10 -16.44 34.97 -0.78
CA THR A 10 -15.23 35.00 0.05
C THR A 10 -13.94 34.62 -0.71
N LEU A 11 -14.07 34.12 -1.94
CA LEU A 11 -12.96 33.51 -2.66
C LEU A 11 -11.87 34.54 -3.00
N ALA A 12 -12.26 35.72 -3.50
CA ALA A 12 -11.34 36.79 -3.87
C ALA A 12 -10.53 37.31 -2.67
N ALA A 13 -11.21 37.53 -1.53
CA ALA A 13 -10.56 37.96 -0.29
C ALA A 13 -9.59 36.88 0.24
N SER A 14 -10.00 35.61 0.23
CA SER A 14 -9.17 34.48 0.66
C SER A 14 -7.92 34.33 -0.22
N ALA A 15 -8.08 34.42 -1.54
CA ALA A 15 -6.97 34.35 -2.50
C ALA A 15 -5.99 35.52 -2.32
N LEU A 16 -6.49 36.74 -2.02
CA LEU A 16 -5.65 37.88 -1.71
C LEU A 16 -4.80 37.64 -0.46
N VAL A 17 -5.42 37.17 0.64
CA VAL A 17 -4.70 36.85 1.89
C VAL A 17 -3.63 35.79 1.62
N MET A 18 -3.99 34.68 0.97
CA MET A 18 -3.03 33.62 0.62
C MET A 18 -1.88 34.17 -0.23
N SER A 19 -2.16 35.00 -1.24
CA SER A 19 -1.14 35.63 -2.08
C SER A 19 -0.16 36.51 -1.29
N ARG A 20 -0.64 37.24 -0.28
CA ARG A 20 0.22 38.06 0.60
C ARG A 20 1.09 37.20 1.50
N VAL A 21 0.53 36.13 2.08
CA VAL A 21 1.26 35.17 2.91
C VAL A 21 2.35 34.46 2.10
N LEU A 22 2.02 33.92 0.93
CA LEU A 22 2.99 33.21 0.07
C LEU A 22 4.14 34.12 -0.40
N ARG A 23 3.86 35.38 -0.74
CA ARG A 23 4.91 36.35 -1.10
C ARG A 23 5.85 36.67 0.06
N LYS A 24 5.34 36.68 1.29
CA LYS A 24 6.14 36.98 2.48
C LYS A 24 6.96 35.77 2.94
N LEU A 25 6.35 34.58 2.99
CA LEU A 25 6.99 33.36 3.49
C LEU A 25 7.86 32.66 2.43
N ARG A 26 7.52 32.82 1.14
CA ARG A 26 8.20 32.19 0.00
C ARG A 26 8.48 30.69 0.21
N PRO A 27 7.47 29.88 0.58
CA PRO A 27 7.68 28.45 0.80
C PRO A 27 8.01 27.76 -0.52
N GLU A 28 8.76 26.67 -0.45
CA GLU A 28 9.00 25.80 -1.62
C GLU A 28 7.71 25.07 -2.05
N ARG A 29 6.88 24.66 -1.08
CA ARG A 29 5.66 23.88 -1.30
C ARG A 29 4.52 24.31 -0.37
N VAL A 30 3.29 24.14 -0.84
CA VAL A 30 2.06 24.31 -0.06
C VAL A 30 1.34 22.97 0.00
N ILE A 31 1.08 22.49 1.22
CA ILE A 31 0.35 21.24 1.46
C ILE A 31 -0.98 21.60 2.11
N PHE A 32 -2.07 21.11 1.54
CA PHE A 32 -3.41 21.33 2.08
C PHE A 32 -3.74 20.21 3.07
N SER A 33 -4.15 20.60 4.28
CA SER A 33 -4.70 19.69 5.28
C SER A 33 -6.22 19.77 5.25
N ALA A 34 -6.88 18.62 5.16
CA ALA A 34 -8.32 18.52 5.39
C ALA A 34 -8.69 18.63 6.88
N TYR A 35 -7.70 18.47 7.77
CA TYR A 35 -7.82 18.55 9.22
C TYR A 35 -7.60 19.97 9.72
N GLY A 36 -8.40 20.38 10.69
CA GLY A 36 -8.34 21.71 11.30
C GLY A 36 -8.38 21.66 12.82
N LEU A 37 -8.95 22.71 13.42
CA LEU A 37 -8.95 22.89 14.87
C LEU A 37 -9.65 21.74 15.62
N ARG A 38 -10.74 21.22 15.07
CA ARG A 38 -11.51 20.13 15.71
C ARG A 38 -10.66 18.88 15.88
N GLU A 39 -10.00 18.44 14.82
CA GLU A 39 -9.16 17.24 14.88
C GLU A 39 -7.89 17.48 15.67
N GLY A 40 -7.32 18.69 15.62
CA GLY A 40 -6.23 19.07 16.52
C GLY A 40 -6.62 18.96 18.00
N TRP A 41 -7.80 19.45 18.38
CA TRP A 41 -8.29 19.35 19.75
C TRP A 41 -8.57 17.90 20.19
N LEU A 42 -9.11 17.06 19.29
CA LEU A 42 -9.25 15.62 19.55
C LEU A 42 -7.87 14.94 19.72
N TYR A 43 -6.91 15.28 18.85
CA TYR A 43 -5.55 14.76 18.96
C TYR A 43 -4.88 15.14 20.29
N THR A 44 -5.16 16.34 20.82
CA THR A 44 -4.66 16.75 22.15
C THR A 44 -5.27 16.01 23.33
N GLN A 45 -6.30 15.18 23.11
CA GLN A 45 -6.89 14.31 24.12
C GLN A 45 -6.38 12.88 24.06
N LEU A 46 -5.66 12.50 23.00
CA LEU A 46 -5.00 11.18 22.92
C LEU A 46 -3.91 11.06 23.97
N ASP A 47 -3.66 9.84 24.43
CA ASP A 47 -2.53 9.58 25.32
C ASP A 47 -1.20 9.82 24.58
N PRO A 48 -0.11 10.20 25.30
CA PRO A 48 1.17 10.48 24.66
C PRO A 48 1.70 9.32 23.80
N GLU A 49 1.41 8.07 24.17
CA GLU A 49 1.81 6.88 23.43
C GLU A 49 1.06 6.76 22.09
N GLU A 50 -0.26 7.00 22.07
CA GLU A 50 -1.07 6.98 20.84
C GLU A 50 -0.61 8.05 19.85
N ARG A 51 -0.19 9.21 20.35
CA ARG A 51 0.32 10.32 19.51
C ARG A 51 1.59 9.96 18.75
N LEU A 52 2.37 8.98 19.23
CA LEU A 52 3.61 8.52 18.62
C LEU A 52 3.38 7.46 17.53
N LEU A 53 2.16 6.91 17.44
CA LEU A 53 1.82 5.91 16.42
C LEU A 53 1.76 6.55 15.02
N ASP A 54 2.11 5.77 14.00
CA ASP A 54 2.00 6.22 12.62
C ASP A 54 0.53 6.15 12.15
N PRO A 55 -0.10 7.28 11.82
CA PRO A 55 -1.54 7.30 11.52
C PRO A 55 -1.92 6.52 10.26
N LEU A 56 -0.98 6.28 9.33
CA LEU A 56 -1.25 5.44 8.16
C LEU A 56 -1.17 3.95 8.51
N LEU A 57 -0.24 3.54 9.38
CA LEU A 57 -0.17 2.15 9.84
C LEU A 57 -1.43 1.82 10.66
N GLU A 58 -1.78 2.68 11.61
CA GLU A 58 -2.99 2.51 12.42
C GLU A 58 -4.26 2.55 11.56
N GLY A 59 -4.36 3.50 10.64
CA GLY A 59 -5.49 3.57 9.71
C GLY A 59 -5.59 2.35 8.80
N ALA A 60 -4.45 1.84 8.31
CA ALA A 60 -4.40 0.63 7.50
C ALA A 60 -4.82 -0.61 8.29
N ALA A 61 -4.35 -0.73 9.53
CA ALA A 61 -4.70 -1.82 10.44
C ALA A 61 -6.19 -1.79 10.81
N ALA A 62 -6.71 -0.62 11.21
CA ALA A 62 -8.11 -0.43 11.57
C ALA A 62 -9.07 -0.76 10.42
N ILE A 63 -8.65 -0.54 9.17
CA ILE A 63 -9.45 -0.87 7.98
C ILE A 63 -9.29 -2.35 7.60
N GLY A 64 -8.06 -2.86 7.58
CA GLY A 64 -7.74 -4.16 6.99
C GLY A 64 -7.94 -5.35 7.92
N LEU A 65 -7.52 -5.24 9.18
CA LEU A 65 -7.51 -6.36 10.11
C LEU A 65 -8.90 -6.88 10.48
N PRO A 66 -9.93 -6.03 10.76
CA PRO A 66 -11.25 -6.52 11.16
C PRO A 66 -11.96 -7.37 10.11
N VAL A 67 -11.57 -7.23 8.83
CA VAL A 67 -12.18 -7.97 7.70
C VAL A 67 -11.29 -9.10 7.16
N ALA A 68 -10.05 -9.19 7.64
CA ALA A 68 -9.09 -10.20 7.22
C ALA A 68 -9.52 -11.61 7.63
N ARG A 69 -9.13 -12.63 6.85
CA ARG A 69 -9.40 -14.04 7.22
C ARG A 69 -8.61 -14.47 8.46
N VAL A 70 -7.35 -14.04 8.53
CA VAL A 70 -6.39 -14.32 9.60
C VAL A 70 -5.66 -13.01 9.88
N PRO A 71 -6.11 -12.19 10.85
CA PRO A 71 -5.51 -10.89 11.15
C PRO A 71 -4.00 -10.96 11.44
N GLU A 72 -3.55 -11.99 12.13
CA GLU A 72 -2.16 -12.23 12.54
C GLU A 72 -1.23 -12.43 11.33
N PHE A 73 -1.79 -12.86 10.19
CA PHE A 73 -1.05 -13.04 8.94
C PHE A 73 -0.45 -11.73 8.43
N SER A 74 -1.06 -10.59 8.76
CA SER A 74 -0.50 -9.27 8.43
C SER A 74 0.88 -9.07 9.03
N ALA A 75 1.04 -9.35 10.32
CA ALA A 75 2.31 -9.21 11.03
C ALA A 75 3.34 -10.22 10.51
N ALA A 76 2.92 -11.44 10.20
CA ALA A 76 3.77 -12.46 9.60
C ALA A 76 4.30 -12.02 8.21
N LEU A 77 3.45 -11.45 7.35
CA LEU A 77 3.87 -10.86 6.07
C LEU A 77 4.83 -9.69 6.26
N GLY A 78 4.58 -8.84 7.26
CA GLY A 78 5.47 -7.72 7.60
C GLY A 78 6.89 -8.18 7.92
N ARG A 79 7.03 -9.26 8.70
CA ARG A 79 8.33 -9.90 8.99
C ARG A 79 8.92 -10.58 7.75
N TRP A 80 8.10 -11.36 7.04
CA TRP A 80 8.53 -12.14 5.88
C TRP A 80 9.05 -11.27 4.72
N THR A 81 8.57 -10.02 4.64
CA THR A 81 8.97 -9.05 3.61
C THR A 81 10.02 -8.03 4.09
N GLU A 82 10.59 -8.20 5.29
CA GLU A 82 11.52 -7.21 5.87
C GLU A 82 12.77 -6.98 5.02
N ASP A 83 13.35 -8.05 4.48
CA ASP A 83 14.55 -7.99 3.62
C ASP A 83 14.23 -7.83 2.12
N LEU A 84 12.97 -7.56 1.76
CA LEU A 84 12.53 -7.57 0.35
C LEU A 84 13.22 -6.48 -0.48
N PHE A 85 13.40 -5.29 0.08
CA PHE A 85 13.98 -4.14 -0.60
C PHE A 85 15.28 -3.72 0.10
N PRO A 86 16.46 -4.00 -0.49
CA PRO A 86 17.72 -3.52 0.05
C PRO A 86 17.73 -1.99 0.17
N GLY A 87 18.09 -1.48 1.36
CA GLY A 87 18.13 -0.03 1.61
C GLY A 87 16.74 0.62 1.76
N GLU A 88 15.70 -0.14 2.13
CA GLU A 88 14.35 0.38 2.36
C GLU A 88 14.35 1.59 3.30
N THR A 89 13.77 2.70 2.86
CA THR A 89 13.61 3.89 3.69
C THR A 89 12.50 3.72 4.72
N GLN A 90 12.45 4.56 5.76
CA GLN A 90 11.36 4.51 6.73
C GLN A 90 9.98 4.75 6.09
N SER A 91 9.89 5.66 5.11
CA SER A 91 8.66 5.93 4.37
C SER A 91 8.21 4.70 3.58
N ASP A 92 9.17 4.00 2.96
CA ASP A 92 8.93 2.79 2.20
C ASP A 92 8.50 1.61 3.07
N ARG A 93 9.18 1.42 4.22
CA ARG A 93 8.84 0.41 5.22
C ARG A 93 7.41 0.59 5.71
N ARG A 94 7.03 1.83 6.01
CA ARG A 94 5.68 2.20 6.40
C ARG A 94 4.65 1.78 5.34
N LEU A 95 4.87 2.09 4.06
CA LEU A 95 3.95 1.66 2.99
C LEU A 95 3.87 0.14 2.87
N ARG A 96 5.00 -0.56 2.99
CA ARG A 96 5.02 -2.02 2.94
C ARG A 96 4.19 -2.64 4.07
N LEU A 97 4.34 -2.15 5.29
CA LEU A 97 3.57 -2.61 6.44
C LEU A 97 2.08 -2.25 6.32
N SER A 98 1.73 -1.05 5.83
CA SER A 98 0.34 -0.70 5.51
C SER A 98 -0.27 -1.64 4.46
N ALA A 99 0.48 -1.99 3.41
CA ALA A 99 0.02 -2.96 2.43
C ALA A 99 -0.16 -4.36 3.04
N CYS A 100 0.67 -4.77 3.99
CA CYS A 100 0.51 -6.02 4.74
C CYS A 100 -0.76 -6.00 5.62
N ALA A 101 -1.09 -4.88 6.26
CA ALA A 101 -2.33 -4.71 7.03
C ALA A 101 -3.58 -4.77 6.14
N LEU A 102 -3.49 -4.17 4.96
CA LEU A 102 -4.56 -4.08 3.98
C LEU A 102 -4.68 -5.31 3.07
N THR A 103 -3.70 -6.22 3.14
CA THR A 103 -3.50 -7.31 2.17
C THR A 103 -4.77 -8.10 1.90
N ASP A 104 -5.64 -8.29 2.90
CA ASP A 104 -6.78 -9.18 2.77
C ASP A 104 -8.15 -8.52 2.69
N MET A 105 -8.22 -7.18 2.59
CA MET A 105 -9.46 -6.42 2.74
C MET A 105 -10.62 -6.82 1.80
N SER A 106 -10.30 -7.36 0.62
CA SER A 106 -11.24 -7.65 -0.47
C SER A 106 -11.30 -9.15 -0.78
N TRP A 107 -10.96 -10.02 0.18
CA TRP A 107 -10.96 -11.46 -0.06
C TRP A 107 -12.36 -12.02 -0.36
N ARG A 108 -13.41 -11.40 0.19
CA ARG A 108 -14.83 -11.74 -0.01
C ARG A 108 -15.39 -11.24 -1.34
N ASP A 109 -14.71 -10.28 -1.98
CA ASP A 109 -15.16 -9.71 -3.24
C ASP A 109 -15.01 -10.73 -4.39
N HIS A 110 -15.88 -10.64 -5.39
CA HIS A 110 -15.86 -11.56 -6.54
C HIS A 110 -14.51 -11.49 -7.29
N ALA A 111 -13.93 -12.65 -7.61
CA ALA A 111 -12.57 -12.78 -8.11
C ALA A 111 -12.28 -11.97 -9.40
N LYS A 112 -13.28 -11.76 -10.25
CA LYS A 112 -13.13 -10.97 -11.50
C LYS A 112 -12.97 -9.46 -11.27
N VAL A 113 -13.45 -8.93 -10.16
CA VAL A 113 -13.51 -7.47 -9.92
C VAL A 113 -12.67 -7.03 -8.73
N ARG A 114 -12.42 -7.92 -7.76
CA ARG A 114 -11.74 -7.55 -6.50
C ARG A 114 -10.46 -6.76 -6.68
N ALA A 115 -9.63 -7.10 -7.68
CA ALA A 115 -8.37 -6.39 -7.91
C ALA A 115 -8.58 -4.92 -8.31
N SER A 116 -9.47 -4.65 -9.28
CA SER A 116 -9.76 -3.28 -9.73
C SER A 116 -10.55 -2.50 -8.68
N GLU A 117 -11.47 -3.16 -7.99
CA GLU A 117 -12.26 -2.52 -6.94
C GLU A 117 -11.39 -2.15 -5.73
N SER A 118 -10.47 -3.02 -5.28
CA SER A 118 -9.52 -2.67 -4.22
C SER A 118 -8.65 -1.47 -4.61
N PHE A 119 -8.21 -1.40 -5.87
CA PHE A 119 -7.44 -0.27 -6.38
C PHE A 119 -8.23 1.04 -6.22
N PHE A 120 -9.45 1.12 -6.75
CA PHE A 120 -10.25 2.36 -6.69
C PHE A 120 -10.71 2.71 -5.27
N ARG A 121 -11.04 1.71 -4.45
CA ARG A 121 -11.37 1.93 -3.03
C ARG A 121 -10.20 2.56 -2.28
N LEU A 122 -8.97 2.06 -2.47
CA LEU A 122 -7.79 2.60 -1.79
C LEU A 122 -7.48 4.05 -2.18
N LEU A 123 -7.76 4.45 -3.42
CA LEU A 123 -7.66 5.85 -3.84
C LEU A 123 -8.65 6.76 -3.09
N GLN A 124 -9.70 6.22 -2.51
CA GLN A 124 -10.77 6.98 -1.83
C GLN A 124 -10.78 6.79 -0.31
N PHE A 125 -10.04 5.81 0.22
CA PHE A 125 -10.01 5.54 1.66
C PHE A 125 -9.53 6.75 2.48
N PRO A 126 -10.09 7.01 3.67
CA PRO A 126 -9.80 8.19 4.47
C PRO A 126 -8.48 8.07 5.25
N PHE A 127 -7.41 7.62 4.60
CA PHE A 127 -6.08 7.55 5.21
C PHE A 127 -5.55 8.92 5.62
N ILE A 128 -4.86 8.95 6.76
CA ILE A 128 -4.20 10.13 7.32
C ILE A 128 -2.69 9.97 7.13
N GLY A 129 -1.99 11.10 6.95
CA GLY A 129 -0.54 11.13 6.87
C GLY A 129 0.03 10.52 5.58
N ILE A 130 -0.77 10.37 4.54
CA ILE A 130 -0.36 9.79 3.25
C ILE A 130 -0.40 10.84 2.15
N SER A 131 0.62 10.84 1.28
CA SER A 131 0.65 11.65 0.06
C SER A 131 -0.13 10.98 -1.09
N HIS A 132 -0.41 11.74 -2.16
CA HIS A 132 -1.10 11.18 -3.33
C HIS A 132 -0.30 10.06 -4.02
N PRO A 133 1.02 10.17 -4.25
CA PRO A 133 1.82 9.06 -4.79
C PRO A 133 1.79 7.82 -3.90
N GLU A 134 1.98 7.97 -2.58
CA GLU A 134 1.93 6.85 -1.63
C GLU A 134 0.58 6.13 -1.64
N ARG A 135 -0.52 6.89 -1.77
CA ARG A 135 -1.87 6.32 -1.92
C ARG A 135 -2.01 5.50 -3.20
N ALA A 136 -1.51 6.02 -4.32
CA ALA A 136 -1.48 5.28 -5.58
C ALA A 136 -0.59 4.03 -5.47
N PHE A 137 0.55 4.11 -4.77
CA PHE A 137 1.44 2.98 -4.53
C PHE A 137 0.72 1.84 -3.78
N LEU A 138 -0.01 2.14 -2.70
CA LEU A 138 -0.80 1.15 -1.98
C LEU A 138 -1.90 0.55 -2.88
N ALA A 139 -2.58 1.38 -3.67
CA ALA A 139 -3.61 0.92 -4.60
C ALA A 139 -3.05 -0.06 -5.65
N VAL A 140 -1.92 0.25 -6.29
CA VAL A 140 -1.23 -0.64 -7.24
C VAL A 140 -0.77 -1.92 -6.55
N THR A 141 -0.25 -1.81 -5.32
CA THR A 141 0.20 -2.97 -4.54
C THR A 141 -0.95 -3.96 -4.32
N LEU A 142 -2.13 -3.48 -3.89
CA LEU A 142 -3.29 -4.35 -3.67
C LEU A 142 -3.89 -4.90 -4.97
N LEU A 143 -3.89 -4.10 -6.05
CA LEU A 143 -4.25 -4.58 -7.38
C LEU A 143 -3.39 -5.81 -7.76
N ALA A 144 -2.06 -5.69 -7.64
CA ALA A 144 -1.13 -6.76 -7.98
C ALA A 144 -1.27 -7.96 -7.03
N ARG A 145 -1.51 -7.73 -5.73
CA ARG A 145 -1.82 -8.76 -4.73
C ARG A 145 -3.03 -9.60 -5.10
N TYR A 146 -4.03 -9.01 -5.73
CA TYR A 146 -5.22 -9.74 -6.19
C TYR A 146 -5.09 -10.32 -7.60
N GLY A 147 -3.91 -10.23 -8.21
CA GLY A 147 -3.64 -10.76 -9.55
C GLY A 147 -3.97 -9.79 -10.68
N GLY A 148 -4.38 -8.56 -10.37
CA GLY A 148 -4.69 -7.51 -11.34
C GLY A 148 -3.47 -7.07 -12.14
N LYS A 149 -3.71 -6.29 -13.20
CA LYS A 149 -2.68 -5.72 -14.08
C LYS A 149 -2.90 -4.22 -14.19
N VAL A 150 -1.83 -3.44 -14.23
CA VAL A 150 -1.87 -2.00 -14.45
C VAL A 150 -2.21 -1.72 -15.92
N LYS A 151 -3.52 -1.63 -16.23
CA LYS A 151 -4.03 -1.41 -17.60
C LYS A 151 -5.30 -0.56 -17.60
N GLY A 152 -5.63 0.05 -18.74
CA GLY A 152 -6.86 0.82 -18.91
C GLY A 152 -6.99 1.94 -17.86
N PRO A 153 -8.15 2.11 -17.22
CA PRO A 153 -8.37 3.16 -16.21
C PRO A 153 -7.39 3.13 -15.03
N VAL A 154 -6.98 1.93 -14.61
CA VAL A 154 -6.00 1.75 -13.52
C VAL A 154 -4.64 2.32 -13.92
N LYS A 155 -4.22 2.08 -15.18
CA LYS A 155 -2.96 2.62 -15.70
C LYS A 155 -3.00 4.15 -15.77
N ALA A 156 -4.09 4.73 -16.26
CA ALA A 156 -4.24 6.18 -16.32
C ALA A 156 -4.12 6.83 -14.93
N ALA A 157 -4.76 6.24 -13.90
CA ALA A 157 -4.65 6.74 -12.53
C ALA A 157 -3.26 6.54 -11.92
N ALA A 158 -2.60 5.41 -12.18
CA ALA A 158 -1.26 5.14 -11.69
C ALA A 158 -0.21 6.07 -12.34
N ASP A 159 -0.21 6.19 -13.66
CA ASP A 159 0.74 7.04 -14.40
C ASP A 159 0.59 8.54 -14.06
N ALA A 160 -0.59 8.96 -13.60
CA ALA A 160 -0.83 10.35 -13.17
C ALA A 160 -0.13 10.70 -11.85
N LEU A 161 0.21 9.71 -11.02
CA LEU A 161 0.71 9.92 -9.65
C LEU A 161 2.04 9.24 -9.36
N LEU A 162 2.46 8.27 -10.18
CA LEU A 162 3.63 7.43 -9.96
C LEU A 162 4.55 7.39 -11.18
N GLN A 163 5.85 7.33 -10.92
CA GLN A 163 6.86 6.99 -11.91
C GLN A 163 6.83 5.49 -12.25
N PRO A 164 7.33 5.09 -13.43
CA PRO A 164 7.38 3.67 -13.81
C PRO A 164 8.10 2.76 -12.81
N SER A 165 9.16 3.27 -12.16
CA SER A 165 9.89 2.54 -11.12
C SER A 165 9.05 2.30 -9.86
N GLU A 166 8.24 3.28 -9.46
CA GLU A 166 7.33 3.19 -8.31
C GLU A 166 6.19 2.21 -8.59
N ILE A 167 5.62 2.24 -9.79
CA ILE A 167 4.62 1.25 -10.24
C ILE A 167 5.21 -0.16 -10.20
N ARG A 168 6.41 -0.36 -10.76
CA ARG A 168 7.10 -1.66 -10.74
C ARG A 168 7.36 -2.14 -9.32
N ARG A 169 7.82 -1.25 -8.42
CA ARG A 169 8.04 -1.58 -7.00
C ARG A 169 6.74 -2.00 -6.29
N ALA A 170 5.64 -1.28 -6.53
CA ALA A 170 4.33 -1.64 -6.01
C ALA A 170 3.84 -3.00 -6.55
N GLU A 171 4.04 -3.25 -7.85
CA GLU A 171 3.70 -4.55 -8.45
C GLU A 171 4.55 -5.68 -7.85
N ILE A 172 5.87 -5.49 -7.64
CA ILE A 172 6.74 -6.47 -6.97
C ILE A 172 6.18 -6.80 -5.59
N LEU A 173 5.96 -5.79 -4.74
CA LEU A 173 5.41 -6.00 -3.40
C LEU A 173 4.07 -6.74 -3.46
N GLY A 174 3.14 -6.33 -4.34
CA GLY A 174 1.87 -7.00 -4.49
C GLY A 174 2.00 -8.47 -4.93
N ARG A 175 2.91 -8.79 -5.86
CA ARG A 175 3.18 -10.18 -6.26
C ARG A 175 3.80 -11.00 -5.13
N VAL A 176 4.65 -10.40 -4.30
CA VAL A 176 5.19 -11.04 -3.09
C VAL A 176 4.07 -11.35 -2.10
N LEU A 177 3.17 -10.40 -1.82
CA LEU A 177 2.02 -10.65 -0.93
C LEU A 177 1.11 -11.75 -1.49
N LEU A 178 0.87 -11.76 -2.81
CA LEU A 178 0.12 -12.83 -3.49
C LEU A 178 0.82 -14.19 -3.33
N LEU A 179 2.14 -14.26 -3.52
CA LEU A 179 2.93 -15.47 -3.31
C LEU A 179 2.81 -15.94 -1.86
N GLY A 180 2.98 -15.05 -0.89
CA GLY A 180 2.86 -15.36 0.54
C GLY A 180 1.50 -15.99 0.88
N HIS A 181 0.39 -15.38 0.43
CA HIS A 181 -0.95 -15.95 0.61
C HIS A 181 -1.15 -17.31 -0.08
N ARG A 182 -0.54 -17.52 -1.25
CA ARG A 182 -0.70 -18.77 -2.02
C ARG A 182 0.12 -19.90 -1.44
N PHE A 183 1.34 -19.60 -1.03
CA PHE A 183 2.28 -20.55 -0.45
C PHE A 183 1.82 -21.02 0.94
N SER A 184 1.48 -20.07 1.81
CA SER A 184 1.14 -20.39 3.22
C SER A 184 -0.33 -20.68 3.45
N ALA A 185 -1.19 -20.57 2.44
CA ALA A 185 -2.65 -20.49 2.62
C ALA A 185 -3.10 -19.42 3.64
N SER A 186 -2.29 -18.39 3.90
CA SER A 186 -2.48 -17.37 4.94
C SER A 186 -2.26 -17.86 6.38
N VAL A 187 -1.51 -18.95 6.56
CA VAL A 187 -1.08 -19.50 7.86
C VAL A 187 0.26 -18.86 8.25
N PRO A 188 0.34 -18.05 9.32
CA PRO A 188 1.55 -17.35 9.76
C PRO A 188 2.78 -18.27 9.90
N GLU A 189 2.59 -19.42 10.53
CA GLU A 189 3.65 -20.37 10.87
C GLU A 189 4.34 -20.93 9.63
N ILE A 190 3.61 -21.09 8.51
CA ILE A 190 4.20 -21.56 7.25
C ILE A 190 5.15 -20.51 6.64
N LEU A 191 4.85 -19.21 6.79
CA LEU A 191 5.76 -18.16 6.33
C LEU A 191 7.05 -18.11 7.14
N GLU A 192 7.00 -18.39 8.44
CA GLU A 192 8.18 -18.35 9.31
C GLU A 192 9.23 -19.41 8.93
N HIS A 193 8.80 -20.49 8.27
CA HIS A 193 9.67 -21.56 7.79
C HIS A 193 10.09 -21.39 6.32
N ALA A 194 9.84 -20.22 5.71
CA ALA A 194 10.22 -19.93 4.34
C ALA A 194 10.84 -18.55 4.17
N LYS A 195 11.81 -18.41 3.27
CA LYS A 195 12.43 -17.12 2.93
C LYS A 195 12.38 -16.89 1.42
N LEU A 196 11.81 -15.76 1.02
CA LEU A 196 11.88 -15.29 -0.36
C LEU A 196 13.19 -14.54 -0.59
N ARG A 197 13.85 -14.82 -1.72
CA ARG A 197 14.98 -14.05 -2.24
C ARG A 197 14.72 -13.62 -3.67
N ILE A 198 15.02 -12.36 -3.97
CA ILE A 198 14.98 -11.80 -5.31
C ILE A 198 16.42 -11.39 -5.63
N ASP A 199 17.15 -12.26 -6.30
CA ASP A 199 18.54 -12.03 -6.70
C ASP A 199 18.60 -11.59 -8.17
N ALA A 200 19.78 -11.19 -8.65
CA ALA A 200 19.93 -10.74 -10.04
C ALA A 200 19.67 -11.86 -11.08
N ASP A 201 19.87 -13.13 -10.69
CA ASP A 201 19.76 -14.30 -11.56
C ASP A 201 18.41 -15.02 -11.47
N ALA A 202 17.80 -15.04 -10.27
CA ALA A 202 16.57 -15.78 -10.02
C ALA A 202 15.75 -15.25 -8.83
N VAL A 203 14.45 -15.51 -8.86
CA VAL A 203 13.57 -15.41 -7.69
C VAL A 203 13.45 -16.78 -7.03
N ARG A 204 13.83 -16.91 -5.76
CA ARG A 204 13.86 -18.20 -5.05
C ARG A 204 13.03 -18.16 -3.78
N LEU A 205 12.23 -19.21 -3.56
CA LEU A 205 11.56 -19.47 -2.29
C LEU A 205 12.27 -20.63 -1.58
N HIS A 206 13.03 -20.31 -0.54
CA HIS A 206 13.70 -21.31 0.29
C HIS A 206 12.75 -21.77 1.39
N VAL A 207 12.57 -23.08 1.54
CA VAL A 207 11.71 -23.65 2.60
C VAL A 207 12.57 -24.56 3.48
N LEU A 208 12.53 -24.32 4.80
CA LEU A 208 13.38 -25.02 5.76
C LEU A 208 12.93 -26.45 6.05
N ASN A 209 11.66 -26.77 5.82
CA ASN A 209 11.13 -28.14 5.88
C ASN A 209 10.14 -28.38 4.72
N PRO A 210 10.55 -29.06 3.64
CA PRO A 210 9.71 -29.24 2.46
C PRO A 210 8.61 -30.31 2.63
N GLU A 211 8.66 -31.11 3.70
CA GLU A 211 7.64 -32.13 3.96
C GLU A 211 6.27 -31.47 4.22
N GLY A 212 5.27 -31.79 3.39
CA GLY A 212 3.92 -31.22 3.51
C GLY A 212 3.71 -29.89 2.77
N LEU A 213 4.65 -29.45 1.94
CA LEU A 213 4.46 -28.27 1.09
C LEU A 213 3.29 -28.44 0.12
N PRO A 214 2.33 -27.49 0.07
CA PRO A 214 1.22 -27.56 -0.87
C PRO A 214 1.67 -27.38 -2.33
N ASP A 215 0.80 -27.83 -3.24
CA ASP A 215 0.91 -27.87 -4.70
C ASP A 215 1.92 -26.91 -5.34
N SER A 216 3.03 -27.51 -5.81
CA SER A 216 4.17 -26.78 -6.36
C SER A 216 3.83 -25.96 -7.59
N ASP A 217 2.89 -26.38 -8.44
CA ASP A 217 2.61 -25.69 -9.71
C ASP A 217 1.98 -24.31 -9.49
N ALA A 218 1.08 -24.22 -8.52
CA ALA A 218 0.42 -22.97 -8.17
C ALA A 218 1.41 -21.95 -7.58
N VAL A 219 2.36 -22.40 -6.76
CA VAL A 219 3.43 -21.58 -6.18
C VAL A 219 4.43 -21.15 -7.26
N GLN A 220 4.87 -22.09 -8.09
CA GLN A 220 5.78 -21.85 -9.21
C GLN A 220 5.20 -20.85 -10.22
N ALA A 221 3.90 -20.91 -10.49
CA ALA A 221 3.23 -19.91 -11.33
C ALA A 221 3.26 -18.49 -10.73
N ARG A 222 3.29 -18.33 -9.40
CA ARG A 222 3.43 -17.02 -8.74
C ARG A 222 4.87 -16.54 -8.68
N LEU A 223 5.83 -17.45 -8.48
CA LEU A 223 7.26 -17.15 -8.60
C LEU A 223 7.59 -16.62 -10.00
N ARG A 224 7.13 -17.27 -11.06
CA ARG A 224 7.29 -16.78 -12.44
C ARG A 224 6.64 -15.41 -12.68
N GLN A 225 5.48 -15.15 -12.07
CA GLN A 225 4.84 -13.83 -12.15
C GLN A 225 5.64 -12.75 -11.44
N LEU A 226 6.23 -13.08 -10.29
CA LEU A 226 7.10 -12.17 -9.54
C LEU A 226 8.38 -11.89 -10.32
N ALA A 227 9.06 -12.93 -10.82
CA ALA A 227 10.28 -12.80 -11.62
C ALA A 227 10.06 -11.91 -12.85
N LYS A 228 8.95 -12.10 -13.57
CA LYS A 228 8.58 -11.25 -14.72
C LYS A 228 8.48 -9.76 -14.36
N VAL A 229 7.87 -9.40 -13.24
CA VAL A 229 7.76 -7.99 -12.81
C VAL A 229 9.10 -7.48 -12.26
N ALA A 230 9.84 -8.34 -11.58
CA ALA A 230 11.19 -8.06 -11.12
C ALA A 230 12.21 -7.97 -12.28
N GLY A 231 11.83 -8.35 -13.50
CA GLY A 231 12.70 -8.34 -14.69
C GLY A 231 13.82 -9.37 -14.60
N ILE A 232 13.52 -10.52 -14.02
CA ILE A 232 14.42 -11.65 -13.82
C ILE A 232 13.85 -12.83 -14.61
N ASP A 233 14.72 -13.54 -15.32
CA ASP A 233 14.31 -14.60 -16.26
C ASP A 233 14.00 -15.94 -15.56
N ASN A 234 14.63 -16.21 -14.41
CA ASN A 234 14.50 -17.48 -13.69
C ASN A 234 13.66 -17.33 -12.41
N ALA A 235 12.85 -18.35 -12.13
CA ALA A 235 12.01 -18.45 -10.93
C ALA A 235 11.83 -19.91 -10.51
#